data_AF-A0A2U0S7T0-F1
#
_entry.id   AF-A0A2U0S7T0-F1
#
_cell.length_a   1.000
_cell.length_b   1.000
_cell.length_c   1.000
_cell.angle_alpha   90.00
_cell.angle_beta   90.00
_cell.angle_gamma   90.00
#
_symmetry.space_group_name_H-M   'P 1'
#
loop_
_entity.id
_entity.type
_entity.pdbx_description
1 polymer ?
#
loop_
_entity_poly.entity_id
_entity_poly.type
_entity_poly.pdbx_seq_one_letter_code
_entity_poly.pdbx_strand_id
1 'polypeptide(L)'
;MTAPKDKKSVLDPWGTTVVDDYNHLYDEFGIQKFDSLENQVPNPNMYMRRGVIFGHRDFDRVLETMKQDGNFAVMSGIKPTGEFHLGTL
;
A
#
# COMPACT_ATOMS: atom_id res chain seq x y z
N MET A 1 -28.58 21.01 19.21
CA MET A 1 -27.12 21.19 19.34
C MET A 1 -26.47 20.32 18.27
N THR A 2 -26.04 20.95 17.19
CA THR A 2 -25.46 20.28 16.01
C THR A 2 -24.01 19.91 16.31
N ALA A 3 -23.67 18.62 16.23
CA ALA A 3 -22.28 18.16 16.28
C ALA A 3 -21.51 18.72 15.07
N PRO A 4 -20.25 19.16 15.21
CA PRO A 4 -19.46 19.52 14.05
C PRO A 4 -19.08 18.22 13.32
N LYS A 5 -19.58 18.08 12.09
CA LYS A 5 -19.11 17.09 11.11
C LYS A 5 -17.93 17.67 10.32
N ASP A 6 -17.07 16.76 9.88
CA ASP A 6 -16.10 16.90 8.78
C ASP A 6 -14.80 17.65 9.08
N LYS A 7 -13.90 16.99 9.82
CA LYS A 7 -12.47 17.14 9.57
C LYS A 7 -12.01 15.93 8.76
N LYS A 8 -11.76 16.11 7.45
CA LYS A 8 -11.03 15.09 6.68
C LYS A 8 -9.67 14.89 7.34
N SER A 9 -9.36 13.64 7.69
CA SER A 9 -8.04 13.19 8.08
C SER A 9 -7.01 13.61 7.04
N VAL A 10 -6.07 14.50 7.39
CA VAL A 10 -4.95 14.84 6.50
C VAL A 10 -3.96 13.69 6.55
N LEU A 11 -3.70 13.09 5.39
CA LEU A 11 -2.72 12.03 5.21
C LEU A 11 -1.45 12.63 4.62
N ASP A 12 -0.41 12.69 5.44
CA ASP A 12 0.92 13.09 5.04
C ASP A 12 1.98 12.15 5.65
N PRO A 13 3.21 12.10 5.10
CA PRO A 13 4.28 11.23 5.60
C PRO A 13 4.76 11.49 7.03
N TRP A 14 4.30 12.55 7.70
CA TRP A 14 4.79 13.00 9.01
C TRP A 14 3.73 12.87 10.13
N GLY A 15 2.45 12.72 9.77
CA GLY A 15 1.33 12.63 10.70
C GLY A 15 0.94 11.20 11.11
N THR A 16 0.36 11.07 12.30
CA THR A 16 -0.29 9.85 12.79
C THR A 16 -1.81 9.99 12.70
N THR A 17 -2.32 9.91 11.47
CA THR A 17 -3.77 10.03 11.24
C THR A 17 -4.40 8.65 11.08
N VAL A 18 -5.47 8.38 11.81
CA VAL A 18 -6.28 7.18 11.61
C VAL A 18 -7.02 7.32 10.28
N VAL A 19 -6.81 6.36 9.37
CA VAL A 19 -7.53 6.31 8.10
C VAL A 19 -8.90 5.71 8.37
N ASP A 20 -9.93 6.55 8.34
CA ASP A 20 -11.31 6.11 8.53
C ASP A 20 -11.89 5.44 7.28
N ASP A 21 -11.39 5.81 6.09
CA ASP A 21 -11.85 5.27 4.80
C ASP A 21 -10.69 5.02 3.82
N TYR A 22 -10.31 3.75 3.69
CA TYR A 22 -9.30 3.32 2.72
C TYR A 22 -9.76 3.47 1.26
N ASN A 23 -11.07 3.52 0.99
CA ASN A 23 -11.55 3.71 -0.38
C ASN A 23 -11.21 5.10 -0.90
N HIS A 24 -11.26 6.11 -0.02
CA HIS A 24 -10.88 7.47 -0.38
C HIS A 24 -9.42 7.56 -0.87
N LEU A 25 -8.53 6.72 -0.32
CA LEU A 25 -7.11 6.71 -0.69
C LEU A 25 -6.89 6.34 -2.15
N TYR A 26 -7.73 5.46 -2.72
CA TYR A 26 -7.60 5.05 -4.12
C TYR A 26 -7.78 6.24 -5.06
N ASP A 27 -8.84 7.01 -4.83
CA ASP A 27 -9.18 8.16 -5.67
C ASP A 27 -8.25 9.34 -5.44
N GLU A 28 -7.91 9.63 -4.17
CA GLU A 28 -7.06 10.77 -3.81
C GLU A 28 -5.62 10.60 -4.28
N PHE A 29 -5.06 9.41 -4.12
CA PHE A 29 -3.67 9.13 -4.44
C PHE A 29 -3.49 8.35 -5.74
N GLY A 30 -4.54 8.09 -6.53
CA GLY A 30 -4.44 7.31 -7.76
C GLY A 30 -3.83 5.93 -7.54
N ILE A 31 -4.29 5.24 -6.49
CA ILE A 31 -3.87 3.88 -6.13
C ILE A 31 -4.87 2.90 -6.77
N GLN A 32 -4.37 1.82 -7.36
CA GLN A 32 -5.17 0.73 -7.90
C GLN A 32 -5.27 -0.41 -6.88
N LYS A 33 -6.38 -1.16 -6.89
CA LYS A 33 -6.57 -2.30 -5.99
C LYS A 33 -5.71 -3.50 -6.39
N PHE A 34 -5.01 -4.08 -5.42
CA PHE A 34 -4.12 -5.22 -5.64
C PHE A 34 -4.85 -6.56 -5.77
N ASP A 35 -6.05 -6.68 -5.23
CA ASP A 35 -6.88 -7.90 -5.29
C ASP A 35 -7.06 -8.45 -6.72
N SER A 36 -7.17 -7.56 -7.71
CA SER A 36 -7.27 -7.89 -9.13
C SER A 36 -6.02 -8.56 -9.71
N LEU A 37 -4.86 -8.38 -9.09
CA LEU A 37 -3.57 -8.91 -9.54
C LEU A 37 -3.07 -10.09 -8.69
N GLU A 38 -3.57 -10.27 -7.47
CA GLU A 38 -3.08 -11.27 -6.51
C GLU A 38 -2.97 -12.69 -7.12
N ASN A 39 -4.04 -13.15 -7.78
CA ASN A 39 -4.11 -14.49 -8.38
C ASN A 39 -3.17 -14.67 -9.58
N GLN A 40 -2.60 -13.59 -10.11
CA GLN A 40 -1.69 -13.62 -11.24
C GLN A 40 -0.22 -13.62 -10.80
N VAL A 41 0.06 -13.27 -9.55
CA VAL A 41 1.43 -13.24 -9.01
C VAL A 41 1.93 -14.68 -8.85
N PRO A 42 3.09 -15.05 -9.42
CA PRO A 42 3.69 -16.35 -9.16
C PRO A 42 4.05 -16.50 -7.67
N ASN A 43 3.55 -17.56 -7.02
CA ASN A 43 3.81 -17.84 -5.59
C ASN A 43 3.57 -16.62 -4.67
N PRO A 44 2.34 -16.06 -4.62
CA PRO A 44 2.07 -14.84 -3.87
C PRO A 44 2.39 -15.05 -2.39
N ASN A 45 2.98 -14.07 -1.70
CA ASN A 45 3.30 -14.23 -0.28
C ASN A 45 2.06 -14.08 0.63
N MET A 46 2.20 -14.31 1.94
CA MET A 46 1.05 -14.25 2.85
C MET A 46 0.43 -12.85 2.99
N TYR A 47 1.20 -11.79 2.80
CA TYR A 47 0.72 -10.40 2.93
C TYR A 47 -0.11 -9.99 1.73
N MET A 48 0.24 -10.48 0.54
CA MET A 48 -0.60 -10.37 -0.65
C MET A 48 -1.93 -11.11 -0.42
N ARG A 49 -1.88 -12.39 -0.06
CA ARG A 49 -3.09 -13.22 0.11
C ARG A 49 -4.05 -12.81 1.22
N ARG A 50 -3.55 -12.09 2.22
CA ARG A 50 -4.36 -11.63 3.37
C ARG A 50 -4.89 -10.20 3.19
N GLY A 51 -4.63 -9.56 2.05
CA GLY A 51 -5.05 -8.18 1.80
C GLY A 51 -4.31 -7.13 2.63
N VAL A 52 -3.14 -7.49 3.20
CA VAL A 52 -2.27 -6.51 3.89
C VAL A 52 -1.65 -5.56 2.85
N ILE A 53 -1.27 -6.09 1.69
CA ILE A 53 -0.94 -5.31 0.49
C ILE A 53 -2.24 -5.10 -0.27
N PHE A 54 -2.91 -3.98 -0.03
CA PHE A 54 -4.24 -3.69 -0.59
C PHE A 54 -4.21 -2.87 -1.89
N GLY A 55 -3.12 -2.13 -2.14
CA GLY A 55 -3.03 -1.22 -3.28
C GLY A 55 -1.66 -1.16 -3.93
N HIS A 56 -1.63 -0.70 -5.18
CA HIS A 56 -0.42 -0.53 -5.98
C HIS A 56 -0.52 0.63 -6.98
N ARG A 57 0.60 0.94 -7.64
CA ARG A 57 0.67 1.77 -8.85
C ARG A 57 1.66 1.12 -9.82
N ASP A 58 1.26 0.91 -11.06
CA ASP A 58 2.08 0.32 -12.14
C ASP A 58 2.73 -1.06 -11.83
N PHE A 59 2.17 -1.81 -10.86
CA PHE A 59 2.68 -3.13 -10.50
C PHE A 59 2.46 -4.18 -11.60
N ASP A 60 1.49 -3.96 -12.49
CA ASP A 60 1.26 -4.74 -13.70
C ASP A 60 2.53 -4.85 -14.58
N ARG A 61 3.33 -3.79 -14.67
CA ARG A 61 4.60 -3.79 -15.41
C ARG A 61 5.64 -4.73 -14.79
N VAL A 62 5.71 -4.72 -13.46
CA VAL A 62 6.58 -5.63 -12.69
C VAL A 62 6.07 -7.05 -12.81
N LEU A 63 4.76 -7.26 -12.68
CA LEU A 63 4.12 -8.56 -12.82
C LEU A 63 4.36 -9.18 -14.19
N GLU A 64 4.29 -8.40 -15.27
CA GLU A 64 4.64 -8.87 -16.62
C GLU A 64 6.10 -9.30 -16.69
N THR A 65 7.00 -8.52 -16.10
CA THR A 65 8.44 -8.85 -16.03
C THR A 65 8.67 -10.15 -15.23
N MET A 66 7.96 -10.35 -14.12
CA MET A 66 8.00 -11.59 -13.32
C MET A 66 7.55 -12.81 -14.13
N LYS A 67 6.46 -12.68 -14.90
CA LYS A 67 5.93 -13.78 -15.73
C LYS A 67 6.87 -14.17 -16.88
N GLN A 68 7.73 -13.25 -17.31
CA GLN A 68 8.72 -13.47 -18.37
C GLN A 68 10.11 -13.86 -17.84
N ASP A 69 10.23 -14.17 -16.54
CA ASP A 69 11.52 -14.43 -15.87
C ASP A 69 12.54 -13.29 -16.08
N GLY A 70 12.05 -12.06 -16.20
CA GLY A 70 12.85 -10.86 -16.41
C GLY A 70 13.39 -10.25 -15.10
N ASN A 71 14.37 -9.37 -15.24
CA ASN A 71 14.98 -8.69 -14.11
C ASN A 71 14.23 -7.40 -13.76
N PHE A 72 13.97 -7.19 -12.46
CA PHE A 72 13.47 -5.94 -11.90
C PHE A 72 14.14 -5.68 -10.54
N ALA A 73 14.10 -4.45 -10.06
CA ALA A 73 14.68 -4.06 -8.77
C ALA A 73 13.59 -3.59 -7.82
N VAL A 74 13.83 -3.79 -6.52
CA VAL A 74 12.99 -3.29 -5.42
C VAL A 74 13.82 -2.35 -4.57
N MET A 75 13.26 -1.21 -4.20
CA MET A 75 13.90 -0.22 -3.33
C MET A 75 12.92 0.19 -2.24
N SER A 76 13.37 0.15 -0.99
CA SER A 76 12.67 0.66 0.18
C SER A 76 13.60 1.55 0.99
N GLY A 77 13.04 2.40 1.84
CA GLY A 77 13.79 3.34 2.68
C GLY A 77 13.35 3.24 4.13
N ILE A 78 14.31 3.39 5.03
CA ILE A 78 14.06 3.48 6.47
C ILE A 78 14.75 4.72 7.03
N LYS A 79 14.02 5.48 7.85
CA LYS A 79 14.61 6.56 8.64
C LYS A 79 15.27 5.95 9.89
N PRO A 80 16.57 6.13 10.13
CA PRO A 80 17.29 5.48 11.23
C PRO A 80 17.05 6.22 12.56
N THR A 81 15.80 6.32 13.00
CA THR A 81 15.44 6.96 14.27
C THR A 81 14.66 5.99 15.15
N GLY A 82 15.16 5.76 16.36
CA GLY A 82 14.52 4.87 17.35
C GLY A 82 14.90 3.40 17.20
N GLU A 83 14.27 2.55 18.03
CA GLU A 83 14.39 1.09 17.91
C GLU A 83 13.44 0.53 16.84
N PHE A 84 13.83 -0.61 16.25
CA PHE A 84 12.99 -1.32 15.29
C PHE A 84 11.78 -1.95 15.99
N HIS A 85 10.59 -1.73 15.45
CA HIS A 85 9.34 -2.36 15.91
C HIS A 85 8.70 -3.17 14.78
N LEU A 86 7.66 -3.96 15.10
CA LEU A 86 6.99 -4.86 14.14
C LEU A 86 6.52 -4.19 12.84
N GLY A 87 6.10 -2.93 12.89
CA GLY A 87 5.70 -2.19 11.69
C GLY A 87 6.84 -1.79 10.74
N THR A 88 8.10 -1.92 11.18
CA THR A 88 9.31 -1.57 10.41
C THR A 88 10.05 -2.81 9.91
N LEU A 89 9.63 -4.01 10.36
CA LEU A 89 10.24 -5.30 10.03
C LEU A 89 9.61 -5.96 8.81
#